data_AF-A0A3D4DTX3-F1
#
_entry.id   AF-A0A3D4DTX3-F1
#
_cell.length_a   1.000
_cell.length_b   1.000
_cell.length_c   1.000
_cell.angle_alpha   90.00
_cell.angle_beta   90.00
_cell.angle_gamma   90.00
#
_symmetry.space_group_name_H-M   'P 1'
#
loop_
_entity.id
_entity.type
_entity.pdbx_description
1 polymer ?
#
loop_
_entity_poly.entity_id
_entity_poly.type
_entity_poly.pdbx_seq_one_letter_code
_entity_poly.pdbx_strand_id
1 'polypeptide(L)'
;MTLFARIAQSIALAFSLTLAAPPASAESVVIVADEAAMAAAIETAQSHLPRVFDAVIDADGKAHPALILKVAFPVEDGEEIIWIANAARAGKQLTAILANEPVYLAGLAAGDKVTFDEDLIADSGLAGDAGRLFGHYTTRVLLETMPEDQAARVRALLSEDPQPATWR
;
A
#
# COMPACT_ATOMS: atom_id res chain seq x y z
N MET A 1 27.76 -15.37 21.56
CA MET A 1 27.90 -14.00 22.10
C MET A 1 28.13 -13.09 20.90
N THR A 2 27.03 -12.47 20.44
CA THR A 2 26.89 -11.27 19.57
C THR A 2 27.91 -10.93 18.48
N LEU A 3 27.49 -11.04 17.21
CA LEU A 3 27.36 -10.02 16.14
C LEU A 3 27.12 -10.83 14.84
N PHE A 4 26.19 -10.50 13.94
CA PHE A 4 26.38 -9.50 12.90
C PHE A 4 25.05 -9.13 12.20
N ALA A 5 24.98 -7.84 11.86
CA ALA A 5 24.24 -7.20 10.77
C ALA A 5 22.71 -7.38 10.67
N ARG A 6 21.99 -6.36 11.19
CA ARG A 6 20.71 -5.93 10.62
C ARG A 6 20.98 -5.42 9.21
N ILE A 7 20.51 -6.14 8.19
CA ILE A 7 20.50 -5.64 6.82
C ILE A 7 19.18 -4.92 6.61
N ALA A 8 19.30 -3.65 6.28
CA ALA A 8 18.19 -2.76 5.98
C ALA A 8 17.38 -3.31 4.79
N GLN A 9 16.09 -3.57 5.00
CA GLN A 9 15.19 -4.13 3.99
C GLN A 9 14.68 -2.97 3.12
N SER A 10 15.19 -2.87 1.89
CA SER A 10 14.71 -1.91 0.92
C SER A 10 13.32 -2.31 0.43
N ILE A 11 12.27 -1.55 0.78
CA ILE A 11 10.93 -1.69 0.21
C ILE A 11 10.99 -1.13 -1.22
N ALA A 12 11.23 -1.99 -2.20
CA ALA A 12 11.17 -1.63 -3.61
C ALA A 12 9.70 -1.66 -4.08
N LEU A 13 9.07 -0.49 -4.23
CA LEU A 13 7.76 -0.38 -4.87
C LEU A 13 7.94 0.05 -6.33
N ALA A 14 7.77 -0.87 -7.27
CA ALA A 14 7.84 -0.58 -8.70
C ALA A 14 6.48 -0.04 -9.20
N PHE A 15 6.45 1.20 -9.70
CA PHE A 15 5.25 1.79 -10.32
C PHE A 15 5.45 1.84 -11.85
N SER A 16 4.90 0.86 -12.58
CA SER A 16 4.99 0.79 -14.04
C SER A 16 3.81 1.51 -14.69
N LEU A 17 3.99 2.76 -15.11
CA LEU A 17 3.02 3.49 -15.93
C LEU A 17 3.38 3.34 -17.41
N THR A 18 2.71 2.45 -18.14
CA THR A 18 2.95 2.25 -19.58
C THR A 18 2.23 3.32 -20.41
N LEU A 19 2.92 4.40 -20.74
CA LEU A 19 2.63 5.24 -21.91
C LEU A 19 3.75 5.06 -22.93
N ALA A 20 3.43 4.54 -24.12
CA ALA A 20 4.39 4.27 -25.17
C ALA A 20 5.02 5.55 -25.73
N ALA A 21 6.29 5.78 -25.37
CA ALA A 21 7.24 6.71 -25.97
C ALA A 21 8.62 6.00 -26.08
N PRO A 22 9.49 6.36 -27.03
CA PRO A 22 10.71 5.58 -27.31
C PRO A 22 11.63 5.51 -26.08
N PRO A 23 12.41 4.44 -25.89
CA PRO A 23 13.11 4.18 -24.64
C PRO A 23 14.31 5.11 -24.50
N ALA A 24 14.08 6.29 -23.91
CA ALA A 24 15.07 6.79 -22.97
C ALA A 24 15.14 5.73 -21.86
N SER A 25 16.32 5.16 -21.63
CA SER A 25 16.56 4.20 -20.55
C SER A 25 15.97 4.77 -19.27
N ALA A 26 14.78 4.32 -18.88
CA ALA A 26 14.18 4.67 -17.61
C ALA A 26 15.04 3.95 -16.57
N GLU A 27 16.07 4.63 -16.09
CA GLU A 27 16.75 4.20 -14.88
C GLU A 27 15.67 4.07 -13.82
N SER A 28 15.42 2.82 -13.40
CA SER A 28 14.52 2.54 -12.30
C SER A 28 15.10 3.21 -11.07
N VAL A 29 14.55 4.36 -10.70
CA VAL A 29 14.95 5.06 -9.48
C VAL A 29 14.52 4.17 -8.31
N VAL A 30 15.50 3.63 -7.59
CA VAL A 30 15.24 2.90 -6.35
C VAL A 30 14.85 3.93 -5.30
N ILE A 31 13.57 3.97 -4.95
CA ILE A 31 13.05 4.82 -3.89
C ILE A 31 13.24 4.05 -2.57
N VAL A 32 14.21 4.46 -1.77
CA VAL A 32 14.41 3.94 -0.40
C VAL A 32 13.88 4.99 0.56
N ALA A 33 12.98 4.61 1.45
CA ALA A 33 12.56 5.46 2.56
C ALA A 33 13.41 5.19 3.80
N ASP A 34 13.46 6.16 4.70
CA ASP A 34 13.94 5.93 6.06
C ASP A 34 13.07 4.86 6.75
N GLU A 35 13.73 3.86 7.35
CA GLU A 35 13.05 2.71 7.95
C GLU A 35 12.18 3.10 9.14
N ALA A 36 12.63 4.06 9.96
CA ALA A 36 11.88 4.50 11.13
C ALA A 36 10.64 5.30 10.71
N ALA A 37 10.77 6.18 9.70
CA ALA A 37 9.64 6.89 9.12
C ALA A 37 8.63 5.94 8.50
N MET A 38 9.09 4.91 7.77
CA MET A 38 8.23 3.90 7.18
C MET A 38 7.48 3.09 8.25
N ALA A 39 8.18 2.62 9.29
CA ALA A 39 7.57 1.88 10.40
C ALA A 39 6.51 2.73 11.13
N ALA A 40 6.79 4.01 11.38
CA ALA A 40 5.84 4.93 12.00
C ALA A 40 4.60 5.18 11.12
N ALA A 41 4.78 5.24 9.79
CA ALA A 41 3.68 5.37 8.86
C ALA A 41 2.79 4.12 8.83
N ILE A 42 3.37 2.92 8.87
CA ILE A 42 2.64 1.66 8.98
C ILE A 42 1.84 1.61 10.28
N GLU A 43 2.48 1.91 11.42
CA GLU A 43 1.80 1.94 12.72
C GLU A 43 0.63 2.94 12.72
N THR A 44 0.84 4.13 12.14
CA THR A 44 -0.21 5.14 12.00
C THR A 44 -1.35 4.63 11.11
N ALA A 45 -1.06 3.99 9.99
CA ALA A 45 -2.07 3.43 9.10
C ALA A 45 -2.89 2.33 9.80
N GLN A 46 -2.21 1.42 10.49
CA GLN A 46 -2.83 0.33 11.26
C GLN A 46 -3.73 0.86 12.38
N SER A 47 -3.32 1.94 13.07
CA SER A 47 -4.14 2.57 14.11
C SER A 47 -5.49 3.10 13.61
N HIS A 48 -5.59 3.40 12.31
CA HIS A 48 -6.80 3.91 11.68
C HIS A 48 -7.67 2.84 11.02
N LEU A 49 -7.17 1.61 10.82
CA LEU A 49 -7.91 0.53 10.17
C LEU A 49 -9.29 0.26 10.78
N PRO A 50 -9.48 0.26 12.12
CA PRO A 50 -10.81 0.09 12.70
C PRO A 50 -11.82 1.12 12.20
N ARG A 51 -11.43 2.41 12.18
CA ARG A 51 -12.30 3.49 11.70
C ARG A 51 -12.54 3.41 10.20
N VAL A 52 -11.52 3.03 9.41
CA VAL A 52 -11.67 2.78 7.97
C VAL A 52 -12.70 1.70 7.74
N PHE A 53 -12.57 0.55 8.42
CA PHE A 53 -13.49 -0.57 8.27
C PHE A 53 -14.91 -0.23 8.70
N ASP A 54 -15.09 0.44 9.84
CA ASP A 54 -16.41 0.90 10.29
C ASP A 54 -17.09 1.80 9.27
N ALA A 55 -16.31 2.58 8.52
CA ALA A 55 -16.83 3.53 7.53
C ALA A 55 -17.12 2.92 6.16
N VAL A 56 -16.41 1.85 5.76
CA VAL A 56 -16.44 1.38 4.36
C VAL A 56 -16.79 -0.09 4.19
N ILE A 57 -16.90 -0.88 5.25
CA ILE A 57 -17.36 -2.27 5.18
C ILE A 57 -18.85 -2.33 5.48
N ASP A 58 -19.62 -2.95 4.58
CA ASP A 58 -21.06 -3.13 4.74
C ASP A 58 -21.43 -4.29 5.69
N ALA A 59 -22.73 -4.47 5.91
CA ALA A 59 -23.25 -5.52 6.79
C ALA A 59 -22.97 -6.95 6.30
N ASP A 60 -22.70 -7.13 5.00
CA ASP A 60 -22.30 -8.41 4.39
C ASP A 60 -20.77 -8.62 4.44
N GLY A 61 -20.03 -7.68 5.02
CA GLY A 61 -18.58 -7.71 5.13
C GLY A 61 -17.87 -7.24 3.86
N LYS A 62 -18.56 -6.71 2.85
CA LYS A 62 -17.92 -6.22 1.62
C LYS A 62 -17.41 -4.81 1.83
N ALA A 63 -16.14 -4.58 1.47
CA ALA A 63 -15.59 -3.23 1.46
C ALA A 63 -16.10 -2.45 0.26
N HIS A 64 -16.26 -1.14 0.44
CA HIS A 64 -16.52 -0.20 -0.64
C HIS A 64 -15.43 -0.33 -1.73
N PRO A 65 -15.78 -0.33 -3.04
CA PRO A 65 -14.80 -0.54 -4.12
C PRO A 65 -13.66 0.49 -4.18
N ALA A 66 -13.83 1.65 -3.56
CA ALA A 66 -12.80 2.68 -3.46
C ALA A 66 -11.70 2.36 -2.43
N LEU A 67 -11.90 1.36 -1.57
CA LEU A 67 -10.89 0.91 -0.61
C LEU A 67 -9.86 0.04 -1.33
N ILE A 68 -8.59 0.38 -1.10
CA ILE A 68 -7.44 -0.48 -1.40
C ILE A 68 -6.64 -0.67 -0.12
N LEU A 69 -6.06 -1.86 0.05
CA LEU A 69 -5.19 -2.16 1.19
C LEU A 69 -3.82 -2.56 0.67
N LYS A 70 -2.78 -2.21 1.42
CA LYS A 70 -1.42 -2.68 1.16
C LYS A 70 -1.11 -3.78 2.18
N VAL A 71 -0.74 -4.96 1.72
CA VAL A 71 -0.62 -6.17 2.55
C VAL A 71 0.77 -6.75 2.41
N ALA A 72 1.39 -7.09 3.54
CA ALA A 72 2.69 -7.74 3.62
C ALA A 72 2.50 -9.27 3.66
N PHE A 73 2.66 -9.93 2.52
CA PHE A 73 2.57 -11.38 2.43
C PHE A 73 3.93 -12.02 2.73
N PRO A 74 4.01 -13.01 3.65
CA PRO A 74 5.24 -13.76 3.87
C PRO A 74 5.68 -14.51 2.61
N VAL A 75 6.96 -14.44 2.28
CA VAL A 75 7.64 -15.18 1.20
C VAL A 75 8.93 -15.81 1.72
N GLU A 76 9.63 -16.59 0.91
CA GLU A 76 10.84 -17.34 1.35
C GLU A 76 11.90 -16.42 1.99
N ASP A 77 12.17 -15.26 1.37
CA ASP A 77 13.19 -14.30 1.81
C ASP A 77 12.58 -12.99 2.37
N GLY A 78 11.53 -13.10 3.19
CA GLY A 78 10.94 -11.97 3.91
C GLY A 78 9.47 -11.77 3.57
N GLU A 79 9.11 -10.57 3.10
CA GLU A 79 7.73 -10.21 2.82
C GLU A 79 7.63 -9.49 1.48
N GLU A 80 6.58 -9.81 0.72
CA GLU A 80 6.16 -9.01 -0.42
C GLU A 80 5.01 -8.09 -0.01
N ILE A 81 5.24 -6.78 -0.06
CA ILE A 81 4.22 -5.78 0.26
C ILE A 81 3.51 -5.33 -1.01
N ILE A 82 2.26 -5.75 -1.18
CA ILE A 82 1.50 -5.59 -2.43
C ILE A 82 0.14 -4.92 -2.20
N TRP A 83 -0.37 -4.18 -3.20
CA TRP A 83 -1.71 -3.61 -3.13
C TRP A 83 -2.78 -4.64 -3.48
N ILE A 84 -3.88 -4.61 -2.75
CA ILE A 84 -5.08 -5.41 -3.01
C ILE A 84 -6.32 -4.51 -3.10
N ALA A 85 -7.33 -4.98 -3.82
CA ALA A 85 -8.61 -4.30 -4.02
C ALA A 85 -9.78 -5.28 -3.83
N ASN A 86 -11.01 -4.76 -3.83
CA ASN A 86 -12.25 -5.55 -3.73
C ASN A 86 -12.29 -6.50 -2.52
N ALA A 87 -11.93 -5.97 -1.35
CA ALA A 87 -11.85 -6.76 -0.14
C ALA A 87 -13.23 -7.14 0.40
N ALA A 88 -13.34 -8.33 0.98
CA ALA A 88 -14.43 -8.76 1.83
C ALA A 88 -13.88 -9.35 3.12
N ARG A 89 -14.42 -8.92 4.26
CA ARG A 89 -13.97 -9.25 5.61
C ARG A 89 -14.95 -10.22 6.29
N ALA A 90 -14.41 -11.27 6.87
CA ALA A 90 -15.12 -12.24 7.70
C ALA A 90 -14.38 -12.39 9.05
N GLY A 91 -14.81 -11.63 10.05
CA GLY A 91 -14.07 -11.53 11.31
C GLY A 91 -12.72 -10.85 11.09
N LYS A 92 -11.62 -11.55 11.42
CA LYS A 92 -10.25 -11.05 11.21
C LYS A 92 -9.63 -11.46 9.86
N GLN A 93 -10.33 -12.30 9.09
CA GLN A 93 -9.84 -12.75 7.80
C GLN A 93 -10.44 -11.88 6.69
N LEU A 94 -9.63 -11.56 5.69
CA LEU A 94 -10.04 -10.87 4.49
C LEU A 94 -9.79 -11.74 3.26
N THR A 95 -10.67 -11.61 2.27
CA THR A 95 -10.44 -12.06 0.90
C THR A 95 -10.38 -10.83 0.00
N ALA A 96 -9.48 -10.81 -0.97
CA ALA A 96 -9.31 -9.67 -1.87
C ALA A 96 -8.69 -10.09 -3.20
N ILE A 97 -8.52 -9.13 -4.12
CA ILE A 97 -7.90 -9.31 -5.42
C ILE A 97 -6.55 -8.58 -5.46
N LEU A 98 -5.50 -9.23 -5.96
CA LEU A 98 -4.20 -8.60 -6.20
C LEU A 98 -4.34 -7.45 -7.22
N ALA A 99 -3.93 -6.24 -6.85
CA ALA A 99 -4.10 -5.03 -7.66
C ALA A 99 -2.88 -4.73 -8.58
N ASN A 100 -1.77 -5.43 -8.39
CA ASN A 100 -0.59 -5.37 -9.24
C ASN A 100 0.09 -6.74 -9.33
N GLU A 101 1.05 -6.90 -10.25
CA GLU A 101 1.75 -8.17 -10.43
C GLU A 101 2.66 -8.48 -9.24
N PRO A 102 2.56 -9.69 -8.65
CA PRO A 102 3.48 -10.10 -7.62
C PRO A 102 4.83 -10.52 -8.23
N VAL A 103 5.90 -10.34 -7.46
CA VAL A 103 7.26 -10.73 -7.81
C VAL A 103 7.65 -12.07 -7.18
N TYR A 104 7.22 -12.31 -5.94
CA TYR A 104 7.65 -13.43 -5.09
C TYR A 104 6.48 -14.33 -4.64
N LEU A 105 5.22 -13.95 -4.89
CA LEU A 105 4.06 -14.81 -4.67
C LEU A 105 3.90 -15.84 -5.81
N ALA A 106 4.71 -16.89 -5.76
CA ALA A 106 4.76 -17.92 -6.79
C ALA A 106 3.37 -18.53 -7.11
N GLY A 107 3.04 -18.57 -8.41
CA GLY A 107 1.78 -19.14 -8.90
C GLY A 107 0.57 -18.19 -8.82
N LEU A 108 0.77 -16.94 -8.40
CA LEU A 108 -0.23 -15.88 -8.43
C LEU A 108 0.12 -14.80 -9.46
N ALA A 109 -0.89 -14.10 -9.95
CA ALA A 109 -0.79 -12.96 -10.85
C ALA A 109 -1.73 -11.82 -10.42
N ALA A 110 -1.55 -10.63 -10.98
CA ALA A 110 -2.52 -9.55 -10.83
C ALA A 110 -3.94 -10.03 -11.22
N GLY A 111 -4.94 -9.70 -10.41
CA GLY A 111 -6.31 -10.17 -10.60
C GLY A 111 -6.65 -11.47 -9.88
N ASP A 112 -5.68 -12.21 -9.34
CA ASP A 112 -5.96 -13.41 -8.54
C ASP A 112 -6.51 -13.06 -7.17
N LYS A 113 -7.34 -13.98 -6.65
CA LYS A 113 -7.93 -13.86 -5.32
C LYS A 113 -6.97 -14.40 -4.25
N VAL A 114 -6.78 -13.63 -3.19
CA VAL A 114 -5.98 -13.99 -2.01
C VAL A 114 -6.85 -13.97 -0.75
N THR A 115 -6.40 -14.69 0.28
CA THR A 115 -6.99 -14.71 1.62
C THR A 115 -5.88 -14.47 2.64
N PHE A 116 -6.11 -13.58 3.60
CA PHE A 116 -5.11 -13.18 4.59
C PHE A 116 -5.77 -12.70 5.88
N ASP A 117 -4.97 -12.66 6.96
CA ASP A 117 -5.39 -12.09 8.23
C ASP A 117 -5.13 -10.57 8.25
N GLU A 118 -6.01 -9.84 8.92
CA GLU A 118 -6.00 -8.37 9.02
C GLU A 118 -4.68 -7.78 9.55
N ASP A 119 -3.93 -8.55 10.34
CA ASP A 119 -2.63 -8.16 10.90
C ASP A 119 -1.52 -8.02 9.84
N LEU A 120 -1.72 -8.58 8.64
CA LEU A 120 -0.81 -8.41 7.50
C LEU A 120 -1.01 -7.07 6.78
N ILE A 121 -2.01 -6.27 7.14
CA ILE A 121 -2.25 -4.97 6.49
C ILE A 121 -1.21 -3.96 6.98
N ALA A 122 -0.46 -3.40 6.04
CA ALA A 122 0.57 -2.38 6.26
C ALA A 122 0.08 -0.95 5.98
N ASP A 123 -0.90 -0.77 5.10
CA ASP A 123 -1.45 0.54 4.76
C ASP A 123 -2.87 0.42 4.19
N SER A 124 -3.60 1.53 4.13
CA SER A 124 -4.89 1.63 3.44
C SER A 124 -4.98 2.89 2.59
N GLY A 125 -5.73 2.83 1.50
CA GLY A 125 -6.03 3.96 0.63
C GLY A 125 -7.53 4.00 0.34
N LEU A 126 -8.10 5.20 0.29
CA LEU A 126 -9.50 5.41 -0.07
C LEU A 126 -9.62 6.54 -1.08
N ALA A 127 -10.19 6.26 -2.25
CA ALA A 127 -10.55 7.31 -3.20
C ALA A 127 -11.80 8.04 -2.73
N GLY A 128 -11.68 9.34 -2.42
CA GLY A 128 -12.80 10.20 -2.09
C GLY A 128 -13.52 10.75 -3.32
N ASP A 129 -14.74 11.26 -3.13
CA ASP A 129 -15.62 11.74 -4.21
C ASP A 129 -15.02 12.88 -5.05
N ALA A 130 -14.17 13.72 -4.44
CA ALA A 130 -13.46 14.80 -5.14
C ALA A 130 -12.21 14.31 -5.90
N GLY A 131 -12.01 12.99 -6.02
CA GLY A 131 -10.85 12.38 -6.66
C GLY A 131 -9.55 12.45 -5.86
N ARG A 132 -9.60 12.88 -4.59
CA ARG A 132 -8.44 12.89 -3.69
C ARG A 132 -8.33 11.57 -2.94
N LEU A 133 -7.09 11.11 -2.77
CA LEU A 133 -6.79 9.85 -2.10
C LEU A 133 -6.51 10.08 -0.60
N PHE A 134 -7.31 9.46 0.26
CA PHE A 134 -7.12 9.39 1.71
C PHE A 134 -6.28 8.17 2.09
N GLY A 135 -5.68 8.18 3.27
CA GLY A 135 -4.71 7.18 3.73
C GLY A 135 -3.36 7.35 3.02
N HIS A 136 -2.85 6.25 2.46
CA HIS A 136 -1.58 6.17 1.74
C HIS A 136 -0.40 6.66 2.59
N TYR A 137 -0.36 6.27 3.87
CA TYR A 137 0.65 6.75 4.81
C TYR A 137 2.06 6.37 4.36
N THR A 138 2.25 5.15 3.88
CA THR A 138 3.55 4.69 3.39
C THR A 138 3.94 5.41 2.10
N THR A 139 2.99 5.68 1.19
CA THR A 139 3.25 6.48 -0.01
C THR A 139 3.68 7.90 0.34
N ARG A 140 3.09 8.52 1.37
CA ARG A 140 3.46 9.87 1.82
C ARG A 140 4.91 9.95 2.30
N VAL A 141 5.40 8.91 2.99
CA VAL A 141 6.83 8.80 3.36
C VAL A 141 7.71 8.67 2.12
N LEU A 142 7.31 7.86 1.13
CA LEU A 142 8.10 7.71 -0.12
C LEU A 142 8.23 9.02 -0.90
N LEU A 143 7.30 9.98 -0.76
CA LEU A 143 7.41 11.29 -1.43
C LEU A 143 8.67 12.07 -1.05
N GLU A 144 9.23 11.81 0.13
CA GLU A 144 10.40 12.53 0.64
C GLU A 144 11.69 12.13 -0.09
N THR A 145 11.70 10.95 -0.71
CA THR A 145 12.88 10.40 -1.41
C THR A 145 12.64 10.17 -2.91
N MET A 146 11.41 10.41 -3.40
CA MET A 146 11.08 10.46 -4.82
C MET A 146 11.71 11.69 -5.50
N PRO A 147 12.12 11.59 -6.78
CA PRO A 147 12.40 12.76 -7.61
C PRO A 147 11.21 13.73 -7.62
N GLU A 148 11.45 15.04 -7.51
CA GLU A 148 10.38 16.01 -7.25
C GLU A 148 9.31 16.04 -8.35
N ASP A 149 9.67 15.78 -9.61
CA ASP A 149 8.69 15.69 -10.70
C ASP A 149 7.72 14.51 -10.53
N GLN A 150 8.20 13.40 -9.97
CA GLN A 150 7.38 12.23 -9.61
C GLN A 150 6.60 12.50 -8.32
N ALA A 151 7.27 13.01 -7.29
CA ALA A 151 6.66 13.33 -6.00
C ALA A 151 5.50 14.32 -6.18
N ALA A 152 5.67 15.36 -7.00
CA ALA A 152 4.63 16.35 -7.29
C ALA A 152 3.39 15.74 -7.94
N ARG A 153 3.56 14.78 -8.87
CA ARG A 153 2.45 14.08 -9.52
C ARG A 153 1.66 13.23 -8.53
N VAL A 154 2.35 12.47 -7.67
CA VAL A 154 1.70 11.65 -6.64
C VAL A 154 1.03 12.53 -5.58
N ARG A 155 1.71 13.58 -5.11
CA ARG A 155 1.19 14.56 -4.15
C ARG A 155 -0.07 15.26 -4.66
N ALA A 156 -0.17 15.50 -5.97
CA ALA A 156 -1.37 16.06 -6.59
C ALA A 156 -2.60 15.13 -6.54
N LEU A 157 -2.45 13.84 -6.25
CA LEU A 157 -3.56 12.90 -6.07
C LEU A 157 -3.98 12.78 -4.60
N LEU A 158 -3.03 12.88 -3.68
CA LEU A 158 -3.26 12.68 -2.25
C LEU A 158 -4.07 13.81 -1.62
N SER A 159 -5.06 13.51 -0.81
CA SER A 159 -5.65 14.50 0.12
C SER A 159 -4.58 15.18 0.98
N GLU A 160 -4.78 16.46 1.33
CA GLU A 160 -3.86 17.17 2.24
C GLU A 160 -3.78 16.45 3.58
N ASP A 161 -4.94 16.19 4.19
CA ASP A 161 -5.06 15.36 5.38
C ASP A 161 -5.39 13.91 5.00
N PRO A 162 -4.65 12.91 5.51
CA PRO A 162 -4.87 11.51 5.18
C PRO A 162 -6.23 10.98 5.66
N GLN A 163 -6.94 11.66 6.55
CA GLN A 163 -8.28 11.27 6.98
C GLN A 163 -9.35 12.24 6.48
N PRO A 164 -10.49 11.73 5.96
CA PRO A 164 -11.66 12.55 5.70
C PRO A 164 -12.03 13.39 6.93
N ALA A 165 -12.38 14.67 6.74
CA ALA A 165 -12.74 15.55 7.85
C ALA A 165 -13.96 15.04 8.64
N THR A 166 -14.85 14.30 7.98
CA THR A 166 -16.02 13.64 8.59
C THR A 166 -15.66 12.49 9.52
N TRP A 167 -14.41 12.04 9.51
CA TRP A 167 -13.90 10.94 10.32
C TRP A 167 -12.98 11.44 11.44
N ARG A 168 -13.09 12.69 11.88
CA ARG A 168 -12.33 13.20 13.03
C ARG A 168 -13.24 13.32 14.24
#